data_AF-A0A1I7DWB4-F1
#
_entry.id   AF-A0A1I7DWB4-F1
#
_cell.length_a   1.000
_cell.length_b   1.000
_cell.length_c   1.000
_cell.angle_alpha   90.00
_cell.angle_beta   90.00
_cell.angle_gamma   90.00
#
_symmetry.space_group_name_H-M   'P 1'
#
loop_
_entity.id
_entity.type
_entity.pdbx_description
1 polymer ?
#
loop_
_entity_poly.entity_id
_entity_poly.type
_entity_poly.pdbx_seq_one_letter_code
_entity_poly.pdbx_strand_id
1 'polypeptide(L)'
;MPINRYSLREDGFAGFRTLAALEINRIPQRTGIFAVLQPAGYQPRFLPKSTAGIFKKKDPSLSEAALTTEWIEDADVVYLGKAGAGSKGNRGLRRQIQEFIDFGRGKPPGHWDGRLIWQLADPGSLLIAWKELPAEAVNAAEAGYHARFREDHGRLPFANLVQARVKGTPVKGTPLKGVPVKGTGRPRAGQKQIDDAG
;
A
#
# COMPACT_ATOMS: atom_id res chain seq x y z
N MET A 1 -14.99 10.07 6.03
CA MET A 1 -14.23 11.34 6.07
C MET A 1 -12.97 11.13 5.25
N PRO A 2 -12.64 12.04 4.33
CA PRO A 2 -11.44 11.94 3.51
C PRO A 2 -10.19 11.84 4.39
N ILE A 3 -9.21 11.03 3.98
CA ILE A 3 -7.91 10.96 4.65
C ILE A 3 -7.06 12.16 4.22
N ASN A 4 -7.01 13.16 5.09
CA ASN A 4 -6.28 14.41 4.92
C ASN A 4 -5.48 14.77 6.17
N ARG A 5 -4.67 15.85 6.09
CA ARG A 5 -3.83 16.30 7.21
C ARG A 5 -4.62 16.48 8.52
N TYR A 6 -5.81 17.09 8.44
CA TYR A 6 -6.66 17.33 9.61
C TYR A 6 -7.13 16.01 10.24
N SER A 7 -7.75 15.14 9.44
CA SER A 7 -8.28 13.85 9.90
C SER A 7 -7.19 12.94 10.48
N LEU A 8 -5.97 12.97 9.92
CA LEU A 8 -4.85 12.20 10.45
C LEU A 8 -4.39 12.75 11.81
N ARG A 9 -4.40 14.07 12.00
CA ARG A 9 -4.07 14.69 13.29
C ARG A 9 -5.10 14.31 14.37
N GLU A 10 -6.39 14.39 14.04
CA GLU A 10 -7.47 13.94 14.93
C GLU A 10 -7.36 12.45 15.27
N ASP A 11 -6.87 11.66 14.31
CA ASP A 11 -6.63 10.23 14.46
C ASP A 11 -5.26 9.91 15.12
N GLY A 12 -4.60 10.89 15.72
CA GLY A 12 -3.40 10.70 16.54
C GLY A 12 -2.08 10.63 15.78
N PHE A 13 -2.04 11.04 14.51
CA PHE A 13 -0.75 11.25 13.84
C PHE A 13 -0.04 12.49 14.39
N ALA A 14 1.29 12.39 14.48
CA ALA A 14 2.20 13.46 14.87
C ALA A 14 3.33 13.62 13.84
N GLY A 15 4.24 14.56 14.08
CA GLY A 15 5.38 14.83 13.18
C GLY A 15 5.10 15.96 12.22
N PHE A 16 4.31 15.71 11.16
CA PHE A 16 4.00 16.66 10.08
C PHE A 16 5.18 17.60 9.74
N ARG A 17 6.35 17.01 9.50
CA ARG A 17 7.58 17.71 9.10
C ARG A 17 7.86 17.48 7.64
N THR A 18 8.46 18.45 6.96
CA THR A 18 8.94 18.23 5.59
C THR A 18 10.03 17.16 5.59
N LEU A 19 10.14 16.35 4.53
CA LEU A 19 11.21 15.36 4.40
C LEU A 19 12.60 16.03 4.46
N ALA A 20 12.73 17.25 3.93
CA ALA A 20 13.97 18.02 3.98
C ALA A 20 14.38 18.46 5.40
N ALA A 21 13.42 18.79 6.27
CA ALA A 21 13.68 19.23 7.64
C ALA A 21 13.56 18.11 8.69
N LEU A 22 13.49 16.85 8.25
CA LEU A 22 13.23 15.72 9.13
C LEU A 22 14.46 15.34 9.96
N GLU A 23 14.37 15.56 11.28
CA GLU A 23 15.32 15.03 12.25
C GLU A 23 14.94 13.60 12.66
N ILE A 24 15.67 12.60 12.18
CA ILE A 24 15.38 11.19 12.44
C ILE A 24 15.34 10.85 13.94
N ASN A 25 16.17 11.51 14.75
CA ASN A 25 16.22 11.28 16.20
C ASN A 25 14.95 11.72 16.94
N ARG A 26 14.10 12.59 16.34
CA ARG A 26 12.81 13.01 16.89
C ARG A 26 11.71 11.99 16.67
N ILE A 27 11.92 11.00 15.81
CA ILE A 27 10.94 9.95 15.52
C ILE A 27 10.98 8.90 16.66
N PRO A 28 9.82 8.46 17.19
CA PRO A 28 9.75 7.38 18.15
C PRO A 28 10.41 6.09 17.64
N GLN A 29 11.02 5.32 18.55
CA GLN A 29 11.53 3.98 18.22
C GLN A 29 10.44 2.90 18.24
N ARG A 30 9.22 3.26 18.63
CA ARG A 30 8.08 2.35 18.77
C ARG A 30 7.54 1.94 17.40
N THR A 31 6.76 0.86 17.38
CA THR A 31 6.03 0.39 16.20
C THR A 31 4.90 1.36 15.83
N GLY A 32 4.45 1.30 14.58
CA GLY A 32 3.42 2.22 14.10
C GLY A 32 3.23 2.19 12.60
N ILE A 33 2.58 3.23 12.12
CA ILE A 33 2.42 3.54 10.70
C ILE A 33 2.86 4.98 10.44
N PHE A 34 3.19 5.29 9.19
CA PHE A 34 3.53 6.63 8.75
C PHE A 34 2.88 6.96 7.41
N ALA A 35 2.58 8.24 7.21
CA ALA A 35 1.99 8.78 6.01
C ALA A 35 2.91 9.85 5.43
N VAL A 36 3.01 9.91 4.10
CA VAL A 36 3.61 11.03 3.37
C VAL A 36 2.47 11.79 2.71
N LEU A 37 2.49 13.11 2.88
CA LEU A 37 1.45 14.01 2.42
C LEU A 37 2.04 15.09 1.51
N GLN A 38 1.27 15.49 0.51
CA GLN A 38 1.58 16.71 -0.22
C GLN A 38 1.18 17.95 0.58
N PRO A 39 1.97 19.05 0.55
CA PRO A 39 1.53 20.33 1.09
C PRO A 39 0.40 20.93 0.22
N ALA A 40 -0.33 21.90 0.77
CA ALA A 40 -1.38 22.58 0.01
C ALA A 40 -0.81 23.25 -1.24
N GLY A 41 -1.48 23.05 -2.39
CA GLY A 41 -1.05 23.61 -3.68
C GLY A 41 0.18 22.94 -4.30
N TYR A 42 0.58 21.76 -3.81
CA TYR A 42 1.66 21.00 -4.42
C TYR A 42 1.29 20.56 -5.84
N GLN A 43 2.21 20.75 -6.76
CA GLN A 43 2.07 20.35 -8.16
C GLN A 43 3.16 19.33 -8.47
N PRO A 44 2.81 18.07 -8.77
CA PRO A 44 3.81 17.05 -9.03
C PRO A 44 4.58 17.40 -10.30
N ARG A 45 5.91 17.32 -10.21
CA ARG A 45 6.77 17.25 -11.39
C ARG A 45 7.56 15.98 -11.28
N PHE A 46 7.61 15.21 -12.36
CA PHE A 46 8.28 13.92 -12.37
C PHE A 46 9.68 14.04 -12.95
N LEU A 47 10.64 13.38 -12.32
CA LEU A 47 11.99 13.24 -12.83
C LEU A 47 12.04 12.14 -13.91
N PRO A 48 12.89 12.27 -14.94
CA PRO A 48 13.09 11.19 -15.91
C PRO A 48 13.70 9.93 -15.30
N LYS A 49 14.46 10.08 -14.20
CA LYS A 49 15.05 9.00 -13.43
C LYS A 49 14.79 9.19 -11.95
N SER A 50 14.47 8.10 -11.27
CA SER A 50 14.27 8.11 -9.83
C SER A 50 15.61 8.25 -9.09
N THR A 51 15.58 8.94 -7.95
CA THR A 51 16.71 9.01 -7.01
C THR A 51 16.78 7.79 -6.09
N ALA A 52 15.79 6.90 -6.15
CA ALA A 52 15.74 5.74 -5.29
C ALA A 52 16.87 4.75 -5.59
N GLY A 53 17.33 4.03 -4.57
CA GLY A 53 18.35 2.99 -4.73
C GLY A 53 17.92 1.83 -5.61
N ILE A 54 18.87 1.16 -6.25
CA ILE A 54 18.61 -0.03 -7.05
C ILE A 54 18.27 -1.20 -6.11
N PHE A 55 17.20 -1.93 -6.40
CA PHE A 55 16.83 -3.14 -5.65
C PHE A 55 16.87 -4.36 -6.55
N LYS A 56 17.67 -5.37 -6.19
CA LYS A 56 17.80 -6.63 -6.97
C LYS A 56 18.06 -6.37 -8.47
N LYS A 57 18.94 -5.41 -8.78
CA LYS A 57 19.28 -4.95 -10.15
C LYS A 57 18.12 -4.35 -10.95
N LYS A 58 17.04 -3.92 -10.29
CA LYS A 58 15.90 -3.25 -10.93
C LYS A 58 15.99 -1.74 -10.77
N ASP A 59 15.75 -1.02 -11.86
CA ASP A 59 15.58 0.43 -11.87
C ASP A 59 14.21 0.79 -11.23
N PRO A 60 14.16 1.71 -10.25
CA PRO A 60 12.90 2.14 -9.64
C PRO A 60 12.06 3.06 -10.55
N SER A 61 12.65 3.58 -11.62
CA SER A 61 12.02 4.59 -12.49
C SER A 61 10.85 4.03 -13.30
N LEU A 62 9.82 4.85 -13.47
CA LEU A 62 8.68 4.64 -14.37
C LEU A 62 8.64 5.73 -15.44
N SER A 63 7.84 5.54 -16.49
CA SER A 63 7.56 6.62 -17.45
C SER A 63 6.68 7.70 -16.81
N GLU A 64 6.76 8.92 -17.34
CA GLU A 64 5.90 10.03 -16.90
C GLU A 64 4.40 9.70 -17.03
N ALA A 65 4.01 9.02 -18.12
CA ALA A 65 2.63 8.58 -18.31
C ALA A 65 2.16 7.59 -17.23
N ALA A 66 3.04 6.66 -16.81
CA ALA A 66 2.73 5.74 -15.73
C ALA A 66 2.61 6.46 -14.38
N LEU A 67 3.47 7.43 -14.09
CA LEU A 67 3.39 8.23 -12.86
C LEU A 67 2.14 9.10 -12.82
N THR A 68 1.82 9.75 -13.95
CA THR A 68 0.61 10.55 -14.10
C THR A 68 -0.64 9.69 -13.91
N THR A 69 -0.61 8.46 -14.40
CA THR A 69 -1.69 7.50 -14.17
C THR A 69 -1.86 7.21 -12.67
N GLU A 70 -0.79 7.10 -11.88
CA GLU A 70 -0.90 6.85 -10.43
C GLU A 70 -1.22 8.09 -9.59
N TRP A 71 -1.04 9.30 -10.12
CA TRP A 71 -1.28 10.53 -9.38
C TRP A 71 -2.78 10.81 -9.23
N ILE A 72 -3.18 11.30 -8.05
CA ILE A 72 -4.56 11.69 -7.74
C ILE A 72 -4.51 13.14 -7.26
N GLU A 73 -5.10 14.06 -8.04
CA GLU A 73 -4.95 15.51 -7.85
C GLU A 73 -5.43 15.98 -6.46
N ASP A 74 -6.61 15.52 -6.03
CA ASP A 74 -7.24 15.94 -4.78
C ASP A 74 -6.86 15.10 -3.54
N ALA A 75 -5.85 14.24 -3.64
CA ALA A 75 -5.44 13.36 -2.53
C ALA A 75 -4.31 13.95 -1.70
N ASP A 76 -4.58 14.37 -0.46
CA ASP A 76 -3.55 14.84 0.48
C ASP A 76 -2.44 13.81 0.74
N VAL A 77 -2.81 12.54 0.91
CA VAL A 77 -1.89 11.45 1.24
C VAL A 77 -1.39 10.79 -0.04
N VAL A 78 -0.07 10.78 -0.22
CA VAL A 78 0.60 10.21 -1.40
C VAL A 78 1.30 8.89 -1.10
N TYR A 79 1.49 8.54 0.18
CA TYR A 79 2.02 7.24 0.60
C TYR A 79 1.63 6.91 2.03
N LEU A 80 1.39 5.62 2.29
CA LEU A 80 1.23 5.03 3.62
C LEU A 80 2.17 3.83 3.77
N GLY A 81 2.91 3.78 4.88
CA GLY A 81 3.81 2.68 5.19
C GLY A 81 3.68 2.23 6.64
N LYS A 82 3.99 0.97 6.90
CA LYS A 82 4.07 0.42 8.25
C LYS A 82 5.49 0.34 8.79
N ALA A 83 5.60 0.35 10.12
CA ALA A 83 6.82 0.11 10.86
C ALA A 83 6.57 -0.93 11.97
N GLY A 84 6.80 -2.21 11.64
CA GLY A 84 6.70 -3.31 12.60
C GLY A 84 7.97 -3.52 13.43
N ALA A 85 7.87 -4.40 14.44
CA ALA A 85 8.97 -4.69 15.38
C ALA A 85 10.16 -5.44 14.73
N GLY A 86 9.97 -6.00 13.54
CA GLY A 86 10.94 -6.86 12.88
C GLY A 86 11.08 -8.23 13.56
N SER A 87 11.85 -9.14 12.97
CA SER A 87 12.04 -10.50 13.50
C SER A 87 12.74 -10.53 14.86
N LYS A 88 13.54 -9.50 15.18
CA LYS A 88 14.28 -9.38 16.45
C LYS A 88 13.63 -8.44 17.47
N GLY A 89 12.46 -7.88 17.16
CA GLY A 89 11.75 -6.97 18.07
C GLY A 89 12.40 -5.59 18.29
N ASN A 90 13.47 -5.26 17.56
CA ASN A 90 14.28 -4.05 17.76
C ASN A 90 14.09 -2.99 16.66
N ARG A 91 13.01 -3.09 15.87
CA ARG A 91 12.64 -2.12 14.85
C ARG A 91 11.40 -1.32 15.25
N GLY A 92 11.17 -0.23 14.53
CA GLY A 92 10.01 0.64 14.67
C GLY A 92 10.09 1.83 13.72
N LEU A 93 9.27 2.84 13.99
CA LEU A 93 9.06 4.02 13.14
C LEU A 93 10.38 4.70 12.75
N ARG A 94 11.24 5.02 13.71
CA ARG A 94 12.54 5.65 13.43
C ARG A 94 13.35 4.90 12.39
N ARG A 95 13.50 3.58 12.57
CA ARG A 95 14.30 2.75 11.68
C ARG A 95 13.68 2.65 10.29
N GLN A 96 12.37 2.44 10.23
CA GLN A 96 11.65 2.28 8.97
C GLN A 96 11.62 3.56 8.15
N ILE A 97 11.37 4.71 8.79
CA ILE A 97 11.39 6.02 8.13
C ILE A 97 12.82 6.38 7.70
N GLN A 98 13.83 6.08 8.51
CA GLN A 98 15.23 6.26 8.10
C GLN A 98 15.56 5.45 6.83
N GLU A 99 15.13 4.18 6.77
CA GLU A 99 15.31 3.34 5.58
C GLU A 99 14.55 3.89 4.36
N PHE A 100 13.34 4.41 4.56
CA PHE A 100 12.58 5.08 3.51
C PHE A 100 13.32 6.31 2.96
N ILE A 101 13.86 7.19 3.83
CA ILE A 101 14.66 8.35 3.41
C ILE A 101 15.96 7.92 2.72
N ASP A 102 16.64 6.94 3.28
CA ASP A 102 17.90 6.41 2.73
C ASP A 102 17.69 5.80 1.34
N PHE A 103 16.55 5.14 1.12
CA PHE A 103 16.16 4.65 -0.19
C PHE A 103 16.13 5.78 -1.21
N GLY A 104 15.53 6.93 -0.89
CA GLY A 104 15.51 8.11 -1.74
C GLY A 104 16.85 8.78 -2.01
N ARG A 105 17.87 8.42 -1.23
CA ARG A 105 19.27 8.87 -1.38
C ARG A 105 20.12 7.86 -2.17
N GLY A 106 19.48 6.96 -2.91
CA GLY A 106 20.15 5.93 -3.70
C GLY A 106 20.64 4.71 -2.92
N LYS A 107 20.38 4.61 -1.60
CA LYS A 107 20.83 3.44 -0.83
C LYS A 107 19.95 2.21 -1.16
N PRO A 108 20.54 1.00 -1.25
CA PRO A 108 19.77 -0.21 -1.52
C PRO A 108 18.69 -0.43 -0.46
N PRO A 109 17.41 -0.59 -0.83
CA PRO A 109 16.35 -0.72 0.15
C PRO A 109 16.16 -2.18 0.59
N GLY A 110 15.55 -2.37 1.77
CA GLY A 110 15.03 -3.67 2.19
C GLY A 110 13.66 -4.02 1.58
N HIS A 111 12.96 -3.04 1.02
CA HIS A 111 11.63 -3.16 0.42
C HIS A 111 11.50 -2.26 -0.82
N TRP A 112 10.55 -2.56 -1.70
CA TRP A 112 10.37 -1.83 -2.97
C TRP A 112 9.24 -0.79 -2.95
N ASP A 113 8.47 -0.77 -1.86
CA ASP A 113 7.33 0.14 -1.67
C ASP A 113 7.79 1.58 -1.45
N GLY A 114 6.94 2.54 -1.84
CA GLY A 114 7.20 3.98 -1.68
C GLY A 114 8.14 4.58 -2.73
N ARG A 115 8.67 3.79 -3.67
CA ARG A 115 9.68 4.25 -4.64
C ARG A 115 9.24 5.42 -5.53
N LEU A 116 7.93 5.57 -5.78
CA LEU A 116 7.39 6.60 -6.66
C LEU A 116 7.57 8.00 -6.06
N ILE A 117 7.64 8.12 -4.72
CA ILE A 117 8.00 9.37 -4.04
C ILE A 117 9.34 9.89 -4.54
N TRP A 118 10.29 9.00 -4.79
CA TRP A 118 11.64 9.33 -5.22
C TRP A 118 11.77 9.55 -6.72
N GLN A 119 10.65 9.69 -7.45
CA GLN A 119 10.63 10.21 -8.81
C GLN A 119 9.88 11.55 -8.91
N LEU A 120 9.47 12.12 -7.78
CA LEU A 120 9.06 13.52 -7.70
C LEU A 120 10.30 14.42 -7.73
N ALA A 121 10.18 15.59 -8.38
CA ALA A 121 11.28 16.54 -8.51
C ALA A 121 11.57 17.30 -7.20
N ASP A 122 10.57 17.43 -6.34
CA ASP A 122 10.72 18.02 -5.01
C ASP A 122 10.02 17.14 -3.96
N PRO A 123 10.62 15.98 -3.60
CA PRO A 123 10.10 15.17 -2.51
C PRO A 123 10.41 15.82 -1.15
N GLY A 124 11.36 16.75 -1.10
CA GLY A 124 11.80 17.41 0.13
C GLY A 124 10.70 18.23 0.82
N SER A 125 9.80 18.84 0.04
CA SER A 125 8.66 19.60 0.54
C SER A 125 7.48 18.76 1.02
N LEU A 126 7.44 17.46 0.68
CA LEU A 126 6.41 16.55 1.19
C LEU A 126 6.51 16.45 2.71
N LEU A 127 5.36 16.32 3.36
CA LEU A 127 5.25 16.16 4.79
C LEU A 127 5.27 14.68 5.15
N ILE A 128 5.91 14.33 6.25
CA ILE A 128 5.78 13.01 6.87
C ILE A 128 5.14 13.13 8.25
N ALA A 129 4.22 12.22 8.53
CA ALA A 129 3.56 12.08 9.82
C ALA A 129 3.55 10.61 10.23
N TRP A 130 3.45 10.34 11.53
CA TRP A 130 3.45 8.98 12.07
C TRP A 130 2.47 8.83 13.22
N LYS A 131 1.98 7.60 13.41
CA LYS A 131 1.13 7.19 14.52
C LYS A 131 1.74 5.95 15.17
N GLU A 132 2.01 6.04 16.46
CA GLU A 132 2.48 4.91 17.25
C GLU A 132 1.34 3.90 17.45
N LEU A 133 1.64 2.61 17.30
CA LEU A 133 0.68 1.53 17.49
C LEU A 133 1.38 0.33 18.12
N PRO A 134 0.68 -0.47 18.95
CA PRO A 134 1.16 -1.80 19.33
C PRO A 134 1.48 -2.66 18.10
N ALA A 135 2.46 -3.54 18.22
CA ALA A 135 2.99 -4.30 17.09
C ALA A 135 1.93 -5.15 16.38
N GLU A 136 1.00 -5.71 17.15
CA GLU A 136 -0.15 -6.51 16.72
C GLU A 136 -1.17 -5.71 15.90
N ALA A 137 -1.28 -4.40 16.13
CA ALA A 137 -2.26 -3.54 15.46
C ALA A 137 -1.73 -2.95 14.14
N VAL A 138 -0.41 -2.94 13.92
CA VAL A 138 0.24 -2.27 12.77
C VAL A 138 -0.30 -2.76 11.42
N ASN A 139 -0.41 -4.08 11.22
CA ASN A 139 -0.86 -4.62 9.93
C ASN A 139 -2.34 -4.34 9.67
N ALA A 140 -3.18 -4.41 10.71
CA ALA A 140 -4.60 -4.10 10.60
C ALA A 140 -4.81 -2.61 10.30
N ALA A 141 -4.05 -1.74 10.96
CA ALA A 141 -4.10 -0.30 10.71
C ALA A 141 -3.69 0.03 9.27
N GLU A 142 -2.54 -0.46 8.79
CA GLU A 142 -2.08 -0.25 7.41
C GLU A 142 -3.14 -0.66 6.37
N ALA A 143 -3.70 -1.87 6.53
CA ALA A 143 -4.77 -2.36 5.65
C ALA A 143 -6.03 -1.49 5.73
N GLY A 144 -6.39 -1.02 6.93
CA GLY A 144 -7.53 -0.13 7.16
C GLY A 144 -7.37 1.23 6.47
N TYR A 145 -6.22 1.88 6.58
CA TYR A 145 -5.99 3.16 5.86
C TYR A 145 -5.96 2.97 4.36
N HIS A 146 -5.38 1.88 3.84
CA HIS A 146 -5.44 1.60 2.40
C HIS A 146 -6.88 1.36 1.92
N ALA A 147 -7.70 0.66 2.71
CA ALA A 147 -9.10 0.42 2.39
C ALA A 147 -9.90 1.73 2.38
N ARG A 148 -9.79 2.55 3.43
CA ARG A 148 -10.47 3.83 3.53
C ARG A 148 -10.01 4.81 2.43
N PHE A 149 -8.72 4.88 2.13
CA PHE A 149 -8.24 5.71 1.02
C PHE A 149 -8.88 5.28 -0.30
N ARG A 150 -9.02 3.97 -0.52
CA ARG A 150 -9.65 3.41 -1.71
C ARG A 150 -11.17 3.62 -1.75
N GLU A 151 -11.84 3.67 -0.61
CA GLU A 151 -13.25 4.06 -0.54
C GLU A 151 -13.43 5.53 -0.96
N ASP A 152 -12.51 6.41 -0.55
CA ASP A 152 -12.57 7.84 -0.84
C ASP A 152 -12.15 8.16 -2.30
N HIS A 153 -11.13 7.48 -2.84
CA HIS A 153 -10.49 7.82 -4.12
C HIS A 153 -10.56 6.72 -5.20
N GLY A 154 -11.15 5.56 -4.92
CA GLY A 154 -11.24 4.40 -5.83
C GLY A 154 -9.93 3.63 -6.05
N ARG A 155 -8.78 4.17 -5.61
CA ARG A 155 -7.42 3.65 -5.84
C ARG A 155 -6.57 3.73 -4.57
N LEU A 156 -5.29 3.37 -4.63
CA LEU A 156 -4.35 3.52 -3.51
C LEU A 156 -3.63 4.88 -3.58
N PRO A 157 -2.99 5.34 -2.49
CA PRO A 157 -2.11 6.50 -2.55
C PRO A 157 -1.04 6.31 -3.62
N PHE A 158 -0.62 7.41 -4.26
CA PHE A 158 0.32 7.46 -5.38
C PHE A 158 1.47 6.43 -5.31
N ALA A 159 2.17 6.33 -4.18
CA ALA A 159 3.34 5.46 -4.04
C ALA A 159 3.06 4.09 -3.40
N ASN A 160 1.78 3.72 -3.21
CA ASN A 160 1.33 2.40 -2.79
C ASN A 160 0.79 1.62 -3.98
N LEU A 161 1.58 0.71 -4.55
CA LEU A 161 1.16 -0.08 -5.71
C LEU A 161 0.49 -1.41 -5.38
N VAL A 162 0.57 -1.84 -4.13
CA VAL A 162 -0.03 -3.09 -3.64
C VAL A 162 -0.81 -2.80 -2.37
N GLN A 163 -2.07 -3.25 -2.33
CA GLN A 163 -2.91 -3.07 -1.16
C GLN A 163 -2.47 -4.01 -0.02
N ALA A 164 -2.26 -3.45 1.17
CA ALA A 164 -2.00 -4.24 2.36
C ALA A 164 -3.21 -5.11 2.70
N ARG A 165 -2.94 -6.33 3.18
CA ARG A 165 -3.96 -7.29 3.61
C ARG A 165 -3.60 -7.83 4.98
N VAL A 166 -4.61 -7.99 5.84
CA VAL A 166 -4.45 -8.74 7.09
C VAL A 166 -4.41 -10.23 6.73
N LYS A 167 -3.33 -10.93 7.08
CA LYS A 167 -3.30 -12.40 6.94
C LYS A 167 -4.31 -12.99 7.93
N GLY A 168 -5.38 -13.61 7.43
CA GLY A 168 -6.29 -14.42 8.24
C GLY A 168 -7.77 -14.01 8.30
N THR A 169 -8.34 -13.35 7.30
CA THR A 169 -9.81 -13.27 7.18
C THR A 169 -10.28 -14.19 6.05
N PRO A 170 -10.91 -15.34 6.35
CA PRO A 170 -11.63 -16.08 5.32
C PRO A 170 -12.81 -15.21 4.88
N VAL A 171 -12.83 -14.84 3.61
CA VAL A 171 -14.03 -14.30 2.98
C VAL A 171 -15.03 -15.46 2.94
N LYS A 172 -16.00 -15.52 3.85
CA LYS A 172 -17.14 -16.43 3.72
C LYS A 172 -17.98 -15.96 2.53
N GLY A 173 -17.61 -16.38 1.33
CA GLY A 173 -18.52 -16.42 0.20
C GLY A 173 -19.56 -17.49 0.50
N THR A 174 -20.75 -17.08 0.91
CA THR A 174 -21.93 -17.94 0.97
C THR A 174 -22.19 -18.49 -0.45
N PRO A 175 -22.19 -19.81 -0.69
CA PRO A 175 -22.73 -20.33 -1.92
C PRO A 175 -24.25 -20.17 -1.87
N LEU A 176 -24.80 -19.46 -2.85
CA LEU A 176 -26.24 -19.35 -3.07
C LEU A 176 -26.82 -20.78 -3.20
N LYS A 177 -27.81 -21.09 -2.36
CA LYS A 177 -28.55 -22.36 -2.40
C LYS A 177 -29.19 -22.52 -3.78
N GLY A 178 -28.78 -23.54 -4.52
CA GLY A 178 -29.46 -23.98 -5.73
C GLY A 178 -30.87 -24.45 -5.41
N VAL A 179 -31.84 -23.93 -6.15
CA VAL A 179 -33.25 -24.35 -6.15
C VAL A 179 -33.36 -25.78 -6.70
N PRO A 180 -34.15 -26.69 -6.09
CA PRO A 180 -34.33 -28.04 -6.61
C PRO A 180 -35.30 -28.03 -7.79
N VAL A 181 -34.84 -28.44 -8.97
CA VAL A 181 -35.72 -28.71 -10.11
C VAL A 181 -36.12 -30.18 -10.05
N LYS A 182 -37.41 -30.44 -9.82
CA LYS A 182 -38.03 -31.78 -9.93
C LYS A 182 -38.05 -32.18 -11.40
N GLY A 183 -37.42 -33.31 -11.73
CA GLY A 183 -37.50 -33.97 -13.03
C GLY A 183 -37.98 -35.41 -12.87
N THR A 184 -39.19 -35.67 -13.32
CA THR A 184 -39.93 -36.93 -13.26
C THR A 184 -39.49 -37.93 -14.34
N GLY A 185 -39.48 -39.23 -14.01
CA GLY A 185 -39.93 -40.29 -14.92
C GLY A 185 -38.92 -40.93 -15.88
N ARG A 186 -38.61 -42.21 -15.60
CA ARG A 186 -38.14 -43.27 -16.54
C ARG A 186 -39.19 -43.50 -17.67
N PRO A 187 -38.92 -44.21 -18.80
CA PRO A 187 -38.36 -45.57 -18.80
C PRO A 187 -37.45 -46.00 -19.99
N ARG A 188 -37.02 -47.27 -19.85
CA ARG A 188 -36.18 -48.19 -20.66
C ARG A 188 -36.33 -48.20 -22.20
N ALA A 189 -35.21 -48.46 -22.87
CA ALA A 189 -34.94 -49.54 -23.86
C ALA A 189 -33.42 -49.49 -24.15
N GLY A 190 -32.63 -50.56 -24.16
CA GLY A 190 -32.67 -51.68 -25.11
C GLY A 190 -31.83 -51.32 -26.34
N GLN A 191 -30.61 -51.87 -26.47
CA GLN A 191 -30.07 -52.55 -27.67
C GLN A 191 -28.55 -52.83 -27.54
N LYS A 192 -28.19 -54.09 -27.78
CA LYS A 192 -26.86 -54.58 -28.19
C LYS A 192 -26.57 -54.16 -29.63
N GLN A 193 -25.30 -53.87 -29.97
CA GLN A 193 -24.61 -54.18 -31.23
C GLN A 193 -23.12 -53.80 -31.01
N ILE A 194 -22.21 -54.74 -30.74
CA ILE A 194 -21.20 -55.32 -31.66
C ILE A 194 -20.70 -54.38 -32.76
N ASP A 195 -19.38 -54.19 -32.83
CA ASP A 195 -18.59 -54.00 -34.05
C ASP A 195 -17.15 -54.50 -33.80
N ASP A 196 -16.63 -55.16 -34.83
CA ASP A 196 -15.42 -55.97 -34.96
C ASP A 196 -14.07 -55.24 -34.77
N ALA A 197 -13.05 -56.00 -34.37
CA ALA A 197 -11.76 -56.06 -35.07
C ALA A 197 -10.91 -57.24 -34.54
N GLY A 198 -10.76 -58.29 -35.35
CA GLY A 198 -9.69 -59.30 -35.20
C GLY A 198 -10.17 -60.73 -34.96
#